data_AF-A0A3M7PUX4-F1
#
_entry.id   AF-A0A3M7PUX4-F1
#
_cell.length_a   1.000
_cell.length_b   1.000
_cell.length_c   1.000
_cell.angle_alpha   90.00
_cell.angle_beta   90.00
_cell.angle_gamma   90.00
#
_symmetry.space_group_name_H-M   'P 1'
#
loop_
_entity.id
_entity.type
_entity.pdbx_description
1 polymer ?
#
loop_
_entity_poly.entity_id
_entity_poly.type
_entity_poly.pdbx_seq_one_letter_code
_entity_poly.pdbx_strand_id
1 'polypeptide(L)'
;MFYRKLIYRNYYRKFIKSQSPAELAPVIHYFEKNYIGLVDPEDENCSRVVPKYPPSYWNLRKRIQKGLPRSNNSLEAWHKSLSKDVGSHPDVNKLAKHLKNE
;
A
#
# COMPACT_ATOMS: atom_id res chain seq x y z
N MET A 1 8.83 5.78 -24.02
CA MET A 1 7.67 5.84 -23.09
C MET A 1 8.05 5.99 -21.60
N PHE A 2 9.33 5.90 -21.21
CA PHE A 2 9.77 6.04 -19.81
C PHE A 2 9.93 7.50 -19.33
N TYR A 3 10.30 8.43 -20.21
CA TYR A 3 10.55 9.84 -19.88
C TYR A 3 9.35 10.61 -19.33
N ARG A 4 8.12 10.35 -19.84
CA ARG A 4 6.90 11.00 -19.30
C ARG A 4 6.67 10.66 -17.82
N LYS A 5 7.02 9.46 -17.34
CA LYS A 5 6.76 9.04 -15.94
C LYS A 5 7.61 9.78 -14.90
N LEU A 6 8.84 10.18 -15.26
CA LEU A 6 9.74 10.92 -14.36
C LEU A 6 9.36 12.40 -14.24
N ILE A 7 8.96 13.04 -15.34
CA ILE A 7 8.60 14.46 -15.38
C ILE A 7 7.39 14.77 -14.48
N TYR A 8 6.31 13.96 -14.57
CA TYR A 8 5.12 14.19 -13.73
C TYR A 8 5.38 13.93 -12.23
N ARG A 9 6.22 12.95 -11.87
CA ARG A 9 6.44 12.59 -10.46
C ARG A 9 7.20 13.68 -9.69
N ASN A 10 8.10 14.39 -10.35
CA ASN A 10 8.81 15.52 -9.76
C ASN A 10 7.98 16.80 -9.75
N TYR A 11 7.08 16.99 -10.73
CA TYR A 11 6.16 18.14 -10.77
C TYR A 11 5.22 18.17 -9.56
N TYR A 12 4.49 17.08 -9.30
CA TYR A 12 3.54 17.04 -8.17
C TYR A 12 4.23 17.20 -6.80
N ARG A 13 5.44 16.69 -6.64
CA ARG A 13 6.22 16.91 -5.40
C ARG A 13 6.53 18.38 -5.19
N LYS A 14 7.07 19.04 -6.22
CA LYS A 14 7.42 20.47 -6.16
C LYS A 14 6.17 21.30 -5.85
N PHE A 15 5.06 20.99 -6.50
CA PHE A 15 3.77 21.62 -6.26
C PHE A 15 3.26 21.39 -4.81
N ILE A 16 3.27 20.15 -4.32
CA ILE A 16 2.83 19.88 -2.94
C ILE A 16 3.71 20.63 -1.95
N LYS A 17 5.03 20.62 -2.13
CA LYS A 17 5.95 21.37 -1.27
C LYS A 17 5.72 22.89 -1.34
N SER A 18 5.45 23.46 -2.52
CA SER A 18 5.20 24.90 -2.66
C SER A 18 3.90 25.35 -2.01
N GLN A 19 2.89 24.47 -1.96
CA GLN A 19 1.61 24.74 -1.33
C GLN A 19 1.53 24.31 0.15
N SER A 20 2.56 23.65 0.68
CA SER A 20 2.55 23.14 2.06
C SER A 20 3.03 24.21 3.04
N PRO A 21 2.35 24.40 4.19
CA PRO A 21 2.86 25.17 5.31
C PRO A 21 4.24 24.68 5.77
N ALA A 22 5.09 25.59 6.23
CA ALA A 22 6.45 25.27 6.66
C ALA A 22 6.48 24.27 7.84
N GLU A 23 5.45 24.31 8.68
CA GLU A 23 5.24 23.43 9.82
C GLU A 23 5.08 21.96 9.42
N LEU A 24 4.67 21.68 8.17
CA LEU A 24 4.57 20.32 7.64
C LEU A 24 5.90 19.78 7.09
N ALA A 25 6.95 20.60 6.98
CA ALA A 25 8.24 20.16 6.47
C ALA A 25 8.80 18.91 7.21
N PRO A 26 8.72 18.79 8.55
CA PRO A 26 9.15 17.58 9.26
C PRO A 26 8.32 16.35 8.88
N VAL A 27 7.01 16.52 8.71
CA VAL A 27 6.10 15.42 8.32
C VAL A 27 6.40 14.97 6.90
N ILE A 28 6.55 15.91 5.96
CA ILE A 28 6.91 15.61 4.57
C ILE A 28 8.27 14.89 4.52
N HIS A 29 9.26 15.38 5.28
CA HIS A 29 10.57 14.74 5.35
C HIS A 29 10.48 13.30 5.89
N TYR A 30 9.69 13.07 6.95
CA TYR A 30 9.45 11.74 7.50
C TYR A 30 8.86 10.78 6.45
N PHE A 31 7.85 11.22 5.69
CA PHE A 31 7.26 10.40 4.63
C PHE A 31 8.23 10.13 3.48
N GLU A 32 9.00 11.15 3.06
CA GLU A 32 10.01 10.99 2.02
C GLU A 32 11.08 9.98 2.45
N LYS A 33 11.56 10.06 3.69
CA LYS A 33 12.57 9.14 4.22
C LYS A 33 12.08 7.71 4.37
N ASN A 34 10.86 7.52 4.89
CA ASN A 34 10.39 6.20 5.31
C ASN A 34 9.53 5.46 4.27
N TYR A 35 8.81 6.16 3.40
CA TYR A 35 7.79 5.55 2.53
C TYR A 35 8.00 5.79 1.03
N ILE A 36 8.61 6.91 0.63
CA ILE A 36 8.73 7.30 -0.80
C ILE A 36 10.17 7.14 -1.31
N GLY A 37 11.16 7.42 -0.49
CA GLY A 37 12.59 7.52 -0.83
C GLY A 37 13.04 8.97 -0.97
N LEU A 38 14.19 9.32 -0.36
CA LEU A 38 14.87 10.59 -0.60
C LEU A 38 15.50 10.58 -1.99
N VAL A 39 15.69 11.76 -2.58
CA VAL A 39 16.44 11.86 -3.85
C VAL A 39 17.90 11.55 -3.55
N ASP A 40 18.49 10.69 -4.38
CA ASP A 40 19.91 10.39 -4.31
C ASP A 40 20.70 11.59 -4.85
N PRO A 41 21.52 12.26 -4.03
CA PRO A 41 22.30 13.41 -4.46
C PRO A 41 23.44 13.04 -5.42
N GLU A 42 23.87 11.77 -5.44
CA GLU A 42 25.01 11.30 -6.24
C GLU A 42 24.59 10.77 -7.63
N ASP A 43 23.28 10.63 -7.87
CA ASP A 43 22.75 10.17 -9.15
C ASP A 43 22.30 11.35 -10.02
N GLU A 44 22.97 11.53 -11.17
CA GLU A 44 22.62 12.54 -12.18
C GLU A 44 21.18 12.42 -12.67
N ASN A 45 20.59 11.21 -12.60
CA ASN A 45 19.19 10.97 -12.98
C ASN A 45 18.19 11.31 -11.87
N CYS A 46 18.65 11.82 -10.73
CA CYS A 46 17.83 12.10 -9.55
C CYS A 46 16.97 10.90 -9.13
N SER A 47 17.55 9.69 -9.12
CA SER A 47 16.82 8.53 -8.61
C SER A 47 16.53 8.68 -7.11
N ARG A 48 15.76 7.74 -6.57
CA ARG A 48 15.40 7.75 -5.14
C ARG A 48 16.01 6.56 -4.45
N VAL A 49 16.62 6.83 -3.30
CA VAL A 49 17.06 5.80 -2.36
C VAL A 49 15.86 4.94 -1.96
N VAL A 50 16.06 3.63 -1.89
CA VAL A 50 15.01 2.70 -1.45
C VAL A 50 14.64 3.01 0.00
N PRO A 51 13.38 3.35 0.30
CA PRO A 51 12.97 3.70 1.66
C PRO A 51 12.74 2.44 2.52
N LYS A 52 12.65 2.63 3.84
CA LYS A 52 12.39 1.55 4.82
C LYS A 52 11.10 0.77 4.52
N TYR A 53 10.06 1.47 4.08
CA TYR A 53 8.75 0.90 3.75
C TYR A 53 8.40 1.22 2.28
N PRO A 54 8.96 0.47 1.33
CA PRO A 54 8.83 0.77 -0.10
C PRO A 54 7.37 0.73 -0.57
N PRO A 55 6.99 1.54 -1.58
CA PRO A 55 5.64 1.55 -2.12
C PRO A 55 5.13 0.18 -2.56
N SER A 56 6.00 -0.77 -2.90
CA SER A 56 5.59 -2.15 -3.20
C SER A 56 4.81 -2.83 -2.09
N TYR A 57 4.99 -2.42 -0.83
CA TYR A 57 4.30 -3.02 0.33
C TYR A 57 2.90 -2.46 0.55
N TRP A 58 2.72 -1.16 0.35
CA TRP A 58 1.48 -0.46 0.73
C TRP A 58 0.69 0.07 -0.47
N ASN A 59 1.29 0.16 -1.65
CA ASN A 59 0.65 0.74 -2.82
C ASN A 59 -0.24 -0.27 -3.56
N LEU A 60 -1.53 0.03 -3.65
CA LEU A 60 -2.52 -0.82 -4.30
C LEU A 60 -2.67 -0.56 -5.81
N ARG A 61 -1.82 0.25 -6.44
CA ARG A 61 -1.96 0.64 -7.86
C ARG A 61 -2.13 -0.56 -8.78
N LYS A 62 -1.30 -1.60 -8.63
CA LYS A 62 -1.39 -2.80 -9.49
C LYS A 62 -2.73 -3.52 -9.30
N ARG A 63 -3.27 -3.55 -8.08
CA ARG A 63 -4.58 -4.15 -7.81
C ARG A 63 -5.70 -3.33 -8.45
N ILE A 64 -5.67 -2.00 -8.31
CA ILE A 64 -6.62 -1.09 -8.94
C ILE A 64 -6.61 -1.25 -10.47
N GLN A 65 -5.42 -1.27 -11.09
CA GLN A 65 -5.29 -1.46 -12.53
C GLN A 65 -5.83 -2.80 -13.03
N LYS A 66 -5.84 -3.82 -12.16
CA LYS A 66 -6.35 -5.16 -12.46
C LYS A 66 -7.81 -5.37 -12.00
N GLY A 67 -8.48 -4.33 -11.48
CA GLY A 67 -9.83 -4.46 -10.93
C GLY A 67 -9.92 -5.38 -9.70
N LEU A 68 -8.80 -5.63 -9.01
CA LEU A 68 -8.78 -6.51 -7.84
C LEU A 68 -9.31 -5.79 -6.59
N PRO A 69 -9.89 -6.54 -5.62
CA PRO A 69 -10.37 -5.98 -4.37
C PRO A 69 -9.28 -5.15 -3.67
N ARG A 70 -9.67 -3.96 -3.19
CA ARG A 70 -8.75 -2.99 -2.56
C ARG A 70 -8.54 -3.26 -1.06
N SER A 71 -9.52 -3.90 -0.44
CA SER A 71 -9.50 -4.32 0.96
C SER A 71 -9.75 -5.82 1.05
N ASN A 72 -9.53 -6.34 2.25
CA ASN A 72 -9.85 -7.71 2.66
C ASN A 72 -11.31 -7.87 3.12
N ASN A 73 -12.20 -6.89 2.91
CA ASN A 73 -13.58 -6.92 3.41
C ASN A 73 -14.32 -8.22 3.08
N SER A 74 -14.14 -8.77 1.87
CA SER A 74 -14.76 -10.04 1.49
C SER A 74 -14.22 -11.22 2.30
N LEU A 75 -12.91 -11.22 2.61
CA LEU A 75 -12.29 -12.23 3.48
C LEU A 75 -12.74 -12.05 4.93
N GLU A 76 -12.84 -10.81 5.42
CA GLU A 76 -13.34 -10.52 6.77
C GLU A 76 -14.81 -10.92 6.92
N ALA A 77 -15.63 -10.66 5.90
CA ALA A 77 -17.03 -11.07 5.86
C ALA A 77 -17.16 -12.59 5.84
N TRP A 78 -16.37 -13.28 5.00
CA TRP A 78 -16.32 -14.74 4.96
C TRP A 78 -15.88 -15.32 6.31
N HIS A 79 -14.79 -14.81 6.87
CA HIS A 79 -14.28 -15.25 8.17
C HIS A 79 -15.30 -15.01 9.29
N LYS A 80 -16.04 -13.90 9.25
CA LYS A 80 -17.12 -13.60 10.19
C LYS A 80 -18.30 -14.56 10.03
N SER A 81 -18.67 -14.94 8.81
CA SER A 81 -19.71 -15.95 8.58
C SER A 81 -19.27 -17.30 9.13
N LEU A 82 -18.09 -17.76 8.73
CA LEU A 82 -17.51 -19.02 9.18
C LEU A 82 -17.40 -19.11 10.71
N SER A 83 -16.98 -18.02 11.36
CA SER A 83 -16.87 -17.98 12.83
C SER A 83 -18.22 -18.08 13.54
N LYS A 84 -19.32 -17.64 12.90
CA LYS A 84 -20.67 -17.81 13.44
C LYS A 84 -21.14 -19.26 13.32
N ASP A 85 -20.80 -19.92 12.21
CA ASP A 85 -21.35 -21.23 11.89
C ASP A 85 -20.57 -22.38 12.55
N VAL A 86 -19.23 -22.31 12.57
CA VAL A 86 -18.37 -23.37 13.13
C VAL A 86 -17.87 -23.03 14.55
N GLY A 87 -18.11 -21.80 15.02
CA GLY A 87 -17.60 -21.27 16.28
C GLY A 87 -16.17 -20.74 16.17
N SER A 88 -15.67 -20.12 17.25
CA SER A 88 -14.30 -19.58 17.30
C SER A 88 -13.28 -20.71 17.47
N HIS A 89 -12.22 -20.69 16.65
CA HIS A 89 -11.12 -21.66 16.66
C HIS A 89 -11.57 -23.14 16.53
N PRO A 90 -12.27 -23.51 15.43
CA PRO A 90 -12.64 -24.90 15.22
C PRO A 90 -11.41 -25.77 14.92
N ASP A 91 -11.42 -26.99 15.42
CA ASP A 91 -10.47 -28.01 14.97
C ASP A 91 -10.74 -28.40 13.51
N VAL A 92 -9.73 -28.97 12.84
CA VAL A 92 -9.79 -29.32 11.41
C VAL A 92 -10.96 -30.25 11.10
N ASN A 93 -11.31 -31.16 12.02
CA ASN A 93 -12.39 -32.12 11.82
C ASN A 93 -13.76 -31.45 11.86
N LYS A 94 -13.98 -30.49 12.77
CA LYS A 94 -15.20 -29.68 12.83
C LYS A 94 -15.36 -28.84 11.57
N LEU A 95 -14.29 -28.19 11.12
CA LEU A 95 -14.30 -27.43 9.88
C LEU A 95 -14.63 -28.31 8.67
N ALA A 96 -13.98 -29.48 8.54
CA ALA A 96 -14.22 -30.41 7.43
C ALA A 96 -15.65 -30.96 7.41
N LYS A 97 -16.26 -31.19 8.58
CA LYS A 97 -17.68 -31.60 8.66
C LYS A 97 -18.61 -30.49 8.21
N HIS A 98 -18.34 -29.25 8.61
CA HIS A 98 -19.15 -28.11 8.22
C HIS A 98 -19.13 -27.88 6.69
N LEU A 99 -17.94 -27.87 6.09
CA LEU A 99 -17.76 -27.70 4.64
C LEU A 99 -18.38 -28.83 3.80
N LYS A 100 -18.59 -30.02 4.37
CA LYS A 100 -19.30 -31.12 3.69
C LYS A 100 -20.82 -30.94 3.68
N ASN A 101 -21.34 -30.11 4.57
CA ASN A 101 -22.77 -29.89 4.76
C ASN A 101 -23.27 -28.56 4.18
N GLU A 102 -22.36 -27.70 3.68
CA GLU A 102 -22.67 -26.56 2.80
C GLU A 102 -22.97 -27.03 1.37
#